data_AF-A0A380E2I0-F1
#
_entry.id   AF-A0A380E2I0-F1
#
_cell.length_a   1.000
_cell.length_b   1.000
_cell.length_c   1.000
_cell.angle_alpha   90.00
_cell.angle_beta   90.00
_cell.angle_gamma   90.00
#
_symmetry.space_group_name_H-M   'P 1'
#
loop_
_entity.id
_entity.type
_entity.pdbx_description
1 polymer ?
#
loop_
_entity_poly.entity_id
_entity_poly.type
_entity_poly.pdbx_seq_one_letter_code
_entity_poly.pdbx_strand_id
1 'polypeptide(L)'
;MHFIAISINHRTADVALREQVAFRDDALRIAHEDLYETKSILENVILSTCNRTEVYAVVDQIHTGRYYIQRFLARAFGFEVDDIKAMSEVKVGDEAVEHLLRVTSG
;
A
#
# COMPACT_ATOMS: atom_id res chain seq x y z
N MET A 1 -11.74 0.51 -14.32
CA MET A 1 -10.70 -0.26 -13.62
C MET A 1 -9.40 0.52 -13.76
N HIS A 2 -8.72 0.74 -12.64
CA HIS A 2 -7.54 1.60 -12.56
C HIS A 2 -6.46 0.88 -11.76
N PHE A 3 -5.22 0.94 -12.24
CA PHE A 3 -4.07 0.45 -11.48
C PHE A 3 -3.59 1.55 -10.54
N ILE A 4 -3.37 1.23 -9.27
CA ILE A 4 -2.92 2.17 -8.24
C ILE A 4 -1.77 1.56 -7.45
N ALA A 5 -0.79 2.39 -7.09
CA ALA A 5 0.27 2.04 -6.16
C ALA A 5 0.21 3.00 -4.96
N ILE A 6 0.19 2.45 -3.75
CA ILE A 6 0.31 3.18 -2.49
C ILE A 6 1.60 2.73 -1.83
N SER A 7 2.54 3.64 -1.59
CA SER A 7 3.88 3.32 -1.11
C SER A 7 4.21 4.11 0.16
N ILE A 8 4.65 3.40 1.20
CA ILE A 8 5.32 3.96 2.37
C ILE A 8 6.77 3.50 2.31
N ASN A 9 7.72 4.43 2.19
CA ASN A 9 9.13 4.12 1.97
C ASN A 9 10.07 5.09 2.72
N HIS A 10 11.38 4.86 2.62
CA HIS A 10 12.40 5.65 3.31
C HIS A 10 12.41 7.16 3.01
N ARG A 11 11.77 7.60 1.92
CA ARG A 11 11.63 9.03 1.59
C ARG A 11 10.44 9.65 2.31
N THR A 12 9.44 8.84 2.64
CA THR A 12 8.18 9.29 3.25
C THR A 12 8.11 8.97 4.75
N ALA A 13 8.95 8.06 5.25
CA ALA A 13 8.98 7.59 6.63
C ALA A 13 10.42 7.33 7.11
N ASP A 14 10.74 7.73 8.34
CA ASP A 14 12.01 7.40 8.98
C ASP A 14 12.15 5.89 9.28
N VAL A 15 13.31 5.46 9.77
CA VAL A 15 13.57 4.03 10.05
C VAL A 15 12.58 3.47 11.07
N ALA A 16 12.31 4.21 12.15
CA ALA A 16 11.46 3.75 13.23
C ALA A 16 10.01 3.56 12.76
N LEU A 17 9.51 4.49 11.94
CA LEU A 17 8.18 4.41 11.36
C LEU A 17 8.07 3.25 10.37
N ARG A 18 9.11 2.99 9.58
CA ARG A 18 9.14 1.85 8.63
C ARG A 18 9.06 0.50 9.30
N GLU A 19 9.72 0.32 10.45
CA GLU A 19 9.64 -0.92 11.22
C GLU A 19 8.22 -1.19 11.75
N GLN A 20 7.44 -0.13 12.00
CA GLN A 20 6.05 -0.22 12.46
C GLN A 20 5.06 -0.56 11.34
N VAL A 21 5.40 -0.25 10.08
CA VAL A 21 4.53 -0.49 8.92
C VAL A 21 4.98 -1.68 8.06
N ALA A 22 5.70 -2.64 8.62
CA ALA A 22 6.14 -3.83 7.90
C ALA A 22 5.29 -5.07 8.26
N PHE A 23 4.77 -5.76 7.25
CA PHE A 23 4.16 -7.07 7.45
C PHE A 23 5.23 -8.15 7.63
N ARG A 24 4.98 -9.11 8.54
CA ARG A 24 5.91 -10.20 8.87
C ARG A 24 5.27 -11.56 8.55
N ASP A 25 6.04 -12.44 7.90
CA ASP A 25 5.74 -13.86 7.68
C ASP A 25 4.27 -14.12 7.29
N ASP A 26 3.54 -14.86 8.14
CA ASP A 26 2.16 -15.31 7.91
C ASP A 26 1.13 -14.17 7.83
N ALA A 27 1.47 -12.97 8.31
CA ALA A 27 0.57 -11.82 8.28
C ALA A 27 0.30 -11.34 6.85
N LEU A 28 1.23 -11.54 5.91
CA LEU A 28 1.07 -11.09 4.52
C LEU A 28 -0.10 -11.79 3.82
N ARG A 29 -0.29 -13.09 4.05
CA ARG A 29 -1.38 -13.85 3.44
C ARG A 29 -2.74 -13.34 3.93
N ILE A 30 -2.87 -13.17 5.25
CA ILE A 30 -4.09 -12.65 5.87
C ILE A 30 -4.36 -11.22 5.42
N ALA A 31 -3.32 -10.39 5.35
CA ALA A 31 -3.40 -9.00 4.88
C ALA A 31 -3.88 -8.91 3.42
N HIS A 32 -3.38 -9.78 2.53
CA HIS A 32 -3.83 -9.87 1.15
C HIS A 32 -5.32 -10.25 1.05
N GLU A 33 -5.77 -11.23 1.85
CA GLU A 33 -7.17 -11.67 1.90
C GLU A 33 -8.10 -10.56 2.43
N ASP A 34 -7.76 -9.91 3.56
CA ASP A 34 -8.54 -8.78 4.14
C ASP A 34 -8.60 -7.58 3.17
N LEU A 35 -7.52 -7.29 2.46
CA LEU A 35 -7.51 -6.23 1.45
C LEU A 35 -8.36 -6.60 0.23
N TYR A 36 -8.35 -7.85 -0.21
CA TYR A 36 -9.17 -8.31 -1.33
C TYR A 36 -10.68 -8.18 -1.05
N GLU A 37 -11.11 -8.46 0.18
CA GLU A 37 -12.51 -8.30 0.61
C GLU A 37 -12.95 -6.84 0.80
N THR A 38 -12.02 -5.89 0.66
CA THR A 38 -12.30 -4.48 0.86
C THR A 38 -12.99 -3.87 -0.36
N LYS A 39 -13.96 -2.99 -0.11
CA LYS A 39 -14.69 -2.25 -1.16
C LYS A 39 -13.73 -1.60 -2.16
N SER A 40 -14.08 -1.70 -3.44
CA SER A 40 -13.36 -1.09 -4.57
C SER A 40 -12.08 -1.81 -4.97
N ILE A 41 -11.65 -2.85 -4.25
CA ILE A 41 -10.46 -3.66 -4.59
C ILE A 41 -10.89 -4.85 -5.43
N LEU A 42 -10.33 -4.99 -6.62
CA LEU A 42 -10.61 -6.08 -7.54
C LEU A 42 -9.46 -7.10 -7.57
N GLU A 43 -8.22 -6.60 -7.45
CA GLU A 43 -6.99 -7.39 -7.36
C GLU A 43 -6.01 -6.62 -6.47
N ASN A 44 -5.13 -7.31 -5.75
CA ASN A 44 -4.09 -6.66 -4.97
C ASN A 44 -2.81 -7.50 -4.84
N VAL A 45 -1.70 -6.80 -4.62
CA VAL A 45 -0.40 -7.34 -4.23
C VAL A 45 0.18 -6.45 -3.14
N ILE A 46 0.66 -7.05 -2.06
CA ILE A 46 1.35 -6.37 -0.97
C ILE A 46 2.84 -6.70 -1.04
N LEU A 47 3.68 -5.68 -1.21
CA LEU A 47 5.13 -5.76 -1.18
C LEU A 47 5.63 -5.17 0.15
N SER A 48 6.08 -6.03 1.05
CA SER A 48 6.66 -5.62 2.34
C SER A 48 8.11 -6.07 2.43
N THR A 49 9.03 -5.12 2.60
CA THR A 49 10.47 -5.36 2.75
C THR A 49 11.00 -4.50 3.90
N CYS A 50 12.30 -4.59 4.20
CA CYS A 50 12.93 -3.70 5.19
C CYS A 50 12.87 -2.21 4.79
N ASN A 51 12.73 -1.88 3.50
CA ASN A 51 12.86 -0.50 3.00
C ASN A 51 11.54 0.15 2.58
N ARG A 52 10.48 -0.65 2.40
CA ARG A 52 9.19 -0.20 1.88
C ARG A 52 8.07 -1.16 2.23
N THR A 53 6.88 -0.60 2.37
CA THR A 53 5.60 -1.30 2.34
C THR A 53 4.75 -0.65 1.26
N GLU A 54 4.43 -1.44 0.24
CA GLU A 54 3.68 -0.96 -0.93
C GLU A 54 2.49 -1.86 -1.21
N VAL A 55 1.36 -1.25 -1.57
CA VAL A 55 0.17 -1.92 -2.05
C VAL A 55 -0.02 -1.54 -3.50
N TYR A 56 -0.04 -2.55 -4.37
CA TYR A 56 -0.45 -2.43 -5.76
C TYR A 56 -1.84 -3.02 -5.88
N ALA A 57 -2.78 -2.31 -6.50
CA ALA A 57 -4.15 -2.78 -6.62
C ALA A 57 -4.77 -2.39 -7.95
N VAL A 58 -5.72 -3.21 -8.39
CA VAL A 58 -6.69 -2.85 -9.42
C VAL A 58 -7.96 -2.42 -8.71
N VAL A 59 -8.42 -1.20 -8.98
CA VAL A 59 -9.60 -0.61 -8.33
C VAL A 59 -10.67 -0.20 -9.33
N ASP A 60 -11.94 -0.31 -8.94
CA ASP A 60 -13.05 0.15 -9.78
C ASP A 60 -13.23 1.68 -9.75
N GLN A 61 -12.80 2.34 -8.66
CA GLN A 61 -12.90 3.78 -8.40
C GLN A 61 -11.65 4.29 -7.68
N ILE A 62 -10.91 5.23 -8.28
CA ILE A 62 -9.59 5.68 -7.78
C ILE A 62 -9.68 6.24 -6.35
N HIS A 63 -10.58 7.20 -6.10
CA HIS A 63 -10.68 7.85 -4.78
C HIS A 63 -11.15 6.89 -3.69
N THR A 64 -12.12 6.03 -4.02
CA THR A 64 -12.65 5.00 -3.10
C THR A 64 -11.58 3.97 -2.78
N GLY A 65 -10.95 3.36 -3.79
CA GLY A 65 -9.89 2.38 -3.62
C GLY A 65 -8.71 2.95 -2.83
N ARG A 66 -8.26 4.17 -3.15
CA ARG A 66 -7.22 4.88 -2.38
C ARG A 66 -7.58 4.96 -0.90
N TYR A 67 -8.77 5.49 -0.58
CA TYR A 67 -9.20 5.65 0.81
C TYR A 67 -9.25 4.33 1.55
N TYR A 68 -9.81 3.29 0.93
CA TYR A 68 -9.97 1.99 1.56
C TYR A 68 -8.65 1.24 1.76
N ILE A 69 -7.69 1.36 0.84
CA ILE A 69 -6.33 0.83 1.03
C ILE A 69 -5.65 1.56 2.20
N GLN A 70 -5.74 2.90 2.26
CA GLN A 70 -5.15 3.67 3.34
C GLN A 70 -5.79 3.35 4.70
N ARG A 71 -7.11 3.15 4.74
CA ARG A 71 -7.83 2.70 5.94
C ARG A 71 -7.46 1.28 6.35
N PHE A 72 -7.26 0.39 5.38
CA PHE A 72 -6.77 -0.96 5.62
C PHE A 72 -5.37 -0.94 6.27
N LEU A 73 -4.43 -0.18 5.71
CA LEU A 73 -3.08 -0.03 6.27
C LEU A 73 -3.10 0.58 7.68
N ALA A 74 -3.96 1.58 7.89
CA ALA A 74 -4.17 2.20 9.20
C ALA A 74 -4.61 1.17 10.24
N ARG A 75 -5.62 0.36 9.91
CA ARG A 75 -6.09 -0.75 10.76
C ARG A 75 -5.02 -1.81 10.99
N ALA A 76 -4.29 -2.20 9.94
CA ALA A 76 -3.29 -3.25 10.00
C ALA A 76 -2.12 -2.90 10.92
N PHE A 77 -1.72 -1.63 10.94
CA PHE A 77 -0.55 -1.15 11.69
C PHE A 77 -0.88 -0.34 12.94
N GLY A 78 -2.17 -0.08 13.22
CA GLY A 78 -2.61 0.66 14.40
C GLY A 78 -2.37 2.17 14.35
N PHE A 79 -2.50 2.77 13.17
CA PHE A 79 -2.41 4.22 12.94
C PHE A 79 -3.78 4.84 12.66
N GLU A 80 -3.86 6.17 12.73
CA GLU A 80 -4.98 6.88 12.14
C GLU A 80 -4.85 6.94 10.61
N VAL A 81 -5.98 7.02 9.92
CA VAL A 81 -5.98 7.06 8.45
C VAL A 81 -5.24 8.29 7.92
N ASP A 82 -5.30 9.41 8.64
CA ASP A 82 -4.62 10.64 8.24
C ASP A 82 -3.10 10.55 8.41
N ASP A 83 -2.60 9.77 9.37
CA ASP A 83 -1.17 9.47 9.50
C ASP A 83 -0.70 8.68 8.27
N ILE A 84 -1.45 7.63 7.88
CA ILE A 84 -1.15 6.84 6.68
C ILE A 84 -1.17 7.73 5.44
N LYS A 85 -2.14 8.65 5.32
CA LYS A 85 -2.17 9.61 4.19
C LYS A 85 -0.94 10.50 4.15
N ALA A 86 -0.45 10.96 5.30
CA ALA A 86 0.70 11.84 5.38
C ALA A 86 2.01 11.12 5.03
N MET A 87 2.14 9.83 5.38
CA MET A 87 3.35 9.04 5.13
C MET A 87 3.33 8.19 3.84
N SER A 88 2.22 8.21 3.07
CA SER A 88 2.08 7.41 1.85
C SER A 88 2.06 8.27 0.58
N GLU A 89 2.79 7.82 -0.43
CA GLU A 89 2.66 8.32 -1.80
C GLU A 89 1.64 7.48 -2.57
N VAL A 90 0.88 8.13 -3.45
CA VAL A 90 -0.11 7.48 -4.31
C VAL A 90 0.20 7.77 -5.77
N LYS A 91 0.29 6.71 -6.59
CA LYS A 91 0.50 6.79 -8.04
C LYS A 91 -0.62 6.03 -8.74
N VAL A 92 -1.04 6.49 -9.92
CA VAL A 92 -2.19 5.94 -10.65
C VAL A 92 -1.83 5.71 -12.12
N GLY A 93 -2.33 4.62 -12.70
CA GLY A 93 -2.13 4.29 -14.11
C GLY A 93 -0.64 4.12 -14.43
N ASP A 94 -0.18 4.82 -15.45
CA ASP A 94 1.19 4.71 -15.95
C ASP A 94 2.24 5.07 -14.89
N GLU A 95 1.96 6.02 -13.99
CA GLU A 95 2.87 6.36 -12.89
C GLU A 95 3.06 5.19 -11.91
N ALA A 96 2.00 4.41 -11.67
CA ALA A 96 2.07 3.24 -10.82
C ALA A 96 2.89 2.12 -11.48
N VAL A 97 2.75 1.94 -12.80
CA VAL A 97 3.54 0.98 -13.58
C VAL A 97 5.01 1.38 -13.61
N GLU A 98 5.31 2.65 -13.90
CA GLU A 98 6.69 3.16 -13.92
C GLU A 98 7.36 3.00 -12.55
N HIS A 99 6.63 3.31 -11.47
CA HIS A 99 7.12 3.10 -10.11
C HIS A 99 7.43 1.63 -9.83
N LEU A 100 6.53 0.71 -10.17
CA LEU A 100 6.76 -0.72 -10.01
C LEU A 100 8.04 -1.17 -10.74
N LEU A 101 8.18 -0.79 -12.01
CA LEU A 101 9.34 -1.14 -12.82
C LEU A 101 10.63 -0.61 -12.19
N ARG A 102 10.65 0.66 -11.76
CA ARG A 102 11.80 1.25 -11.04
C ARG A 102 12.15 0.47 -9.78
N VAL A 103 11.15 0.12 -8.97
CA VAL A 103 11.35 -0.67 -7.74
C VAL A 103 11.96 -2.04 -8.06
N THR A 104 11.52 -2.70 -9.13
CA THR A 104 12.04 -4.03 -9.51
C THR A 104 13.43 -3.98 -10.16
N SER A 105 13.82 -2.85 -10.75
CA SER A 105 15.12 -2.69 -11.42
C SER A 105 16.26 -2.26 -10.50
N GLY A 106 15.97 -1.87 -9.25
CA GLY A 106 16.96 -1.40 -8.26
C GLY A 106 17.09 0.11 -8.23
#